data_AF-A0A0P0XDW3-F1
#
_entry.id   AF-A0A0P0XDW3-F1
#
_cell.length_a   1.000
_cell.length_b   1.000
_cell.length_c   1.000
_cell.angle_alpha   90.00
_cell.angle_beta   90.00
_cell.angle_gamma   90.00
#
_symmetry.space_group_name_H-M   'P 1'
#
loop_
_entity.id
_entity.type
_entity.pdbx_description
1 polymer ?
#
loop_
_entity_poly.entity_id
_entity_poly.type
_entity_poly.pdbx_seq_one_letter_code
_entity_poly.pdbx_strand_id
1 'polypeptide(L)'
;HDSPMGGHSGFPATYQRVKSLFAWTGMKKKVQSRVQNCQICLQAKPDRAKYPGLLEPLPVTAGAWQTISLDFIEGLPKSNH
;
A
#
# COMPACT_ATOMS: atom_id res chain seq x y z
N HIS A 1 -2.82 12.80 -15.69
CA HIS A 1 -2.46 11.75 -14.71
C HIS A 1 -3.31 10.51 -14.98
N ASP A 2 -4.64 10.67 -14.97
CA ASP A 2 -5.65 9.61 -15.06
C ASP A 2 -5.87 9.10 -16.50
N SER A 3 -5.37 9.79 -17.51
CA SER A 3 -5.45 9.34 -18.90
C SER A 3 -4.49 8.17 -19.17
N PRO A 4 -4.71 7.36 -20.22
CA PRO A 4 -3.79 6.30 -20.62
C PRO A 4 -2.34 6.79 -20.79
N MET A 5 -2.13 7.95 -21.41
CA MET A 5 -0.82 8.59 -21.52
C MET A 5 -0.23 9.02 -20.17
N GLY A 6 -1.08 9.42 -19.22
CA GLY A 6 -0.68 9.77 -17.88
C GLY A 6 -0.26 8.55 -17.04
N GLY A 7 -0.91 7.41 -17.28
CA GLY A 7 -0.56 6.10 -16.72
C GLY A 7 -0.54 6.06 -15.20
N HIS A 8 -1.32 6.91 -14.52
CA HIS A 8 -1.31 7.02 -13.05
C HIS A 8 0.10 7.21 -12.46
N SER A 9 0.96 7.92 -13.18
CA SER A 9 2.34 8.18 -12.78
C SER A 9 2.42 8.94 -11.46
N GLY A 10 3.46 8.68 -10.66
CA GLY A 10 3.69 9.37 -9.39
C GLY A 10 3.84 10.89 -9.53
N PHE A 11 3.85 11.59 -8.38
CA PHE A 11 3.92 13.05 -8.34
C PHE A 11 5.09 13.64 -9.14
N PRO A 12 6.35 13.16 -9.01
CA PRO A 12 7.48 13.76 -9.74
C PRO A 12 7.28 13.74 -11.26
N ALA A 13 6.89 12.58 -11.81
CA ALA A 13 6.67 12.41 -13.24
C ALA A 13 5.47 13.24 -13.74
N THR A 14 4.36 13.26 -12.99
CA THR A 14 3.19 14.06 -13.34
C THR A 14 3.52 15.56 -13.32
N TYR A 15 4.25 16.02 -12.31
CA TYR A 15 4.63 17.42 -12.19
C TYR A 15 5.56 17.87 -13.32
N GLN A 16 6.57 17.08 -13.68
CA GLN A 16 7.48 17.43 -14.77
C GLN A 16 6.75 17.57 -16.12
N ARG A 17 5.81 16.67 -16.44
CA ARG A 17 5.01 16.75 -17.67
C ARG A 17 4.09 17.97 -17.71
N VAL A 18 3.48 18.34 -16.58
CA VAL A 18 2.63 19.54 -16.54
C VAL A 18 3.50 20.80 -16.65
N LYS A 19 4.63 20.82 -15.95
CA LYS A 19 5.57 21.95 -15.92
C LYS A 19 6.20 22.24 -17.29
N SER A 20 6.29 21.26 -18.19
CA SER A 20 6.85 21.48 -19.53
C SER A 20 5.92 22.28 -20.46
N LEU A 21 4.63 22.42 -20.12
CA LEU A 21 3.63 23.07 -20.98
C LEU A 21 2.95 24.27 -20.31
N PHE A 22 2.89 24.29 -18.99
CA PHE A 22 2.10 25.26 -18.24
C PHE A 22 2.85 25.78 -17.02
N ALA A 23 2.53 27.02 -16.65
CA ALA A 23 3.00 27.64 -15.41
C ALA A 23 1.88 28.49 -14.80
N TRP A 24 1.58 28.26 -13.52
CA TRP A 24 0.66 29.10 -12.74
C TRP A 24 0.94 28.99 -11.24
N THR A 25 0.49 29.99 -10.49
CA THR A 25 0.65 30.04 -9.03
C THR A 25 -0.03 28.85 -8.35
N GLY A 26 0.71 28.09 -7.54
CA GLY A 26 0.18 26.93 -6.82
C GLY A 26 0.09 25.63 -7.63
N MET A 27 0.56 25.61 -8.88
CA MET A 27 0.56 24.42 -9.75
C MET A 27 1.11 23.16 -9.07
N LYS A 28 2.29 23.28 -8.45
CA LYS A 28 2.95 22.14 -7.77
C LYS A 28 2.05 21.53 -6.70
N LYS A 29 1.43 22.37 -5.86
CA LYS A 29 0.50 21.95 -4.80
C LYS A 29 -0.74 21.28 -5.37
N LYS A 30 -1.31 21.83 -6.45
CA LYS A 30 -2.50 21.26 -7.11
C LYS A 30 -2.19 19.90 -7.75
N VAL A 31 -1.06 19.75 -8.42
CA VAL A 31 -0.62 18.48 -9.02
C VAL A 31 -0.36 17.44 -7.93
N GLN A 32 0.34 17.81 -6.85
CA GLN A 32 0.57 16.92 -5.71
C GLN A 32 -0.74 16.43 -5.10
N SER A 33 -1.67 17.36 -4.81
CA SER A 33 -2.99 17.04 -4.27
C SER A 33 -3.78 16.11 -5.19
N ARG A 34 -3.76 16.34 -6.52
CA ARG A 34 -4.45 15.46 -7.47
C ARG A 34 -3.90 14.03 -7.45
N VAL A 35 -2.58 13.88 -7.42
CA VAL A 35 -1.94 12.55 -7.40
C VAL A 35 -2.17 11.84 -6.06
N GLN A 36 -2.06 12.56 -4.94
CA GLN A 36 -2.28 12.01 -3.59
C GLN A 36 -3.73 11.58 -3.35
N ASN A 37 -4.71 12.26 -3.94
CA ASN A 37 -6.13 11.93 -3.79
C ASN A 37 -6.67 11.05 -4.93
N CYS A 38 -5.80 10.47 -5.76
CA CYS A 38 -6.26 9.56 -6.81
C CYS A 38 -6.62 8.20 -6.19
N GLN A 39 -7.91 7.86 -6.15
CA GLN A 39 -8.41 6.62 -5.54
C GLN A 39 -7.78 5.36 -6.16
N ILE A 40 -7.59 5.33 -7.48
CA ILE A 40 -6.92 4.22 -8.18
C ILE A 40 -5.48 4.06 -7.68
N CYS A 41 -4.74 5.17 -7.54
CA CYS A 41 -3.39 5.12 -7.01
C CYS A 41 -3.35 4.73 -5.53
N LEU A 42 -4.29 5.23 -4.71
CA LEU A 42 -4.37 4.91 -3.29
C LEU A 42 -4.65 3.43 -3.05
N GLN A 43 -5.51 2.81 -3.86
CA GLN A 43 -5.81 1.39 -3.79
C GLN A 43 -4.66 0.52 -4.32
N ALA A 44 -3.98 0.97 -5.37
CA ALA A 44 -2.91 0.20 -6.01
C ALA A 44 -1.53 0.36 -5.35
N LYS A 45 -1.31 1.44 -4.59
CA LYS A 45 -0.03 1.72 -3.91
C LYS A 45 -0.22 1.50 -2.41
N PRO A 46 0.11 0.31 -1.88
CA PRO A 46 0.11 0.10 -0.45
C PRO A 46 1.06 1.09 0.22
N ASP A 47 0.70 1.53 1.43
CA ASP A 47 1.60 2.34 2.24
C ASP A 47 2.90 1.56 2.48
N ARG A 48 4.03 2.21 2.18
CA ARG A 48 5.37 1.66 2.38
C ARG A 48 6.02 2.18 3.66
N ALA A 49 5.30 2.97 4.44
CA ALA A 49 5.72 3.30 5.79
C ALA A 49 5.97 2.01 6.56
N LYS A 50 6.99 2.03 7.42
CA LYS A 50 7.17 0.95 8.39
C LYS A 50 5.91 0.86 9.24
N TYR A 51 5.56 -0.37 9.63
CA TYR A 51 4.45 -0.58 10.56
C TYR A 51 4.63 0.37 11.75
N PRO A 52 3.64 1.22 12.06
CA PRO A 52 3.79 2.19 13.11
C PRO A 52 3.89 1.45 14.46
N GLY A 53 4.99 1.63 15.17
CA GLY A 53 5.21 1.05 16.49
C GLY A 53 5.96 -0.29 16.48
N LEU A 54 6.10 -0.86 17.67
CA LEU A 54 6.63 -2.21 17.87
C LEU A 54 5.47 -3.21 17.82
N LEU A 55 5.75 -4.43 17.36
CA LEU A 55 4.81 -5.54 17.50
C LEU A 55 4.58 -5.79 19.00
N GLU A 56 3.32 -5.82 19.42
CA GLU A 56 2.95 -6.23 20.77
C GLU A 56 2.90 -7.77 20.83
N PRO A 57 3.81 -8.43 21.55
CA PRO A 57 3.78 -9.89 21.67
C PRO A 57 2.54 -10.32 22.46
N LEU A 58 1.98 -11.47 22.09
CA LEU A 58 0.89 -12.09 22.85
C LEU A 58 1.36 -12.39 24.29
N PRO A 59 0.47 -12.28 25.29
CA PRO A 59 0.82 -12.60 26.67
C PRO A 59 1.25 -14.07 26.81
N VAL A 60 2.25 -14.31 27.65
CA VAL A 60 2.71 -15.67 27.98
C VAL A 60 1.63 -16.37 28.79
N THR A 61 1.24 -17.58 28.38
CA THR A 61 0.27 -18.39 29.13
C THR A 61 0.87 -18.86 30.46
N ALA A 62 0.06 -18.84 31.51
CA ALA A 62 0.49 -19.23 32.87
C ALA A 62 0.55 -20.75 33.06
N GLY A 63 0.01 -21.53 32.11
CA GLY A 63 -0.02 -22.98 32.19
C GLY A 63 -0.35 -23.66 30.86
N ALA A 64 -0.21 -24.99 30.85
CA ALA A 64 -0.59 -25.82 29.72
C ALA A 64 -2.09 -25.67 29.39
N TRP A 65 -2.46 -25.82 28.11
CA TRP A 65 -3.85 -25.77 27.62
C TRP A 65 -4.60 -24.45 27.80
N GLN A 66 -3.94 -23.36 28.17
CA GLN A 66 -4.58 -22.05 28.32
C GLN A 66 -4.77 -21.28 27.01
N THR A 67 -4.05 -21.64 25.96
CA THR A 67 -4.22 -21.05 24.62
C THR A 67 -3.98 -22.14 23.59
N ILE A 68 -4.86 -22.20 22.61
CA ILE A 68 -4.81 -23.15 21.50
C ILE A 68 -4.84 -22.32 20.22
N SER A 69 -3.80 -22.44 19.40
CA SER A 69 -3.78 -21.92 18.03
C SER A 69 -3.97 -23.09 17.06
N LEU A 70 -4.86 -22.94 16.09
CA LEU A 70 -5.06 -23.89 15.02
C LEU A 70 -4.76 -23.19 13.69
N ASP A 71 -4.05 -23.88 12.81
CA ASP A 71 -3.83 -23.46 11.44
C ASP A 71 -3.94 -24.67 10.52
N PHE A 72 -4.28 -24.45 9.25
CA PHE A 72 -4.40 -25.52 8.26
C PHE A 72 -3.14 -25.56 7.39
N ILE A 73 -2.59 -26.77 7.23
CA ILE A 73 -1.53 -27.01 6.25
C ILE A 73 -2.20 -27.49 4.96
N GLU A 74 -2.05 -26.73 3.90
CA GLU A 74 -2.55 -27.07 2.56
C GLU A 74 -1.43 -27.61 1.66
N GLY A 75 -1.80 -28.23 0.53
CA GLY A 75 -0.84 -28.70 -0.48
C GLY A 75 -0.13 -30.02 -0.14
N LEU A 76 -0.63 -30.79 0.82
CA LEU A 76 -0.09 -32.11 1.13
C LEU A 76 -0.37 -33.11 -0.02
N PRO A 77 0.56 -34.04 -0.30
CA PRO A 77 0.33 -35.09 -1.28
C PRO A 77 -0.86 -35.98 -0.85
N LYS A 78 -1.58 -36.53 -1.83
CA LYS A 78 -2.66 -37.49 -1.55
C LYS A 78 -2.08 -38.74 -0.90
N SER A 79 -2.73 -39.22 0.16
CA SER A 79 -2.38 -40.50 0.77
C SER A 79 -2.68 -41.66 -0.19
N ASN A 80 -1.80 -42.66 -0.23
CA ASN A 80 -1.98 -43.89 -1.03
C ASN A 80 -2.76 -44.98 -0.28
N HIS A 81 -3.63 -44.59 0.65
CA HIS A 81 -4.46 -45.50 1.45
C HIS A 81 -5.89 -45.52 0.93
#